data_AF-A0A954N8T1-F1
#
_entry.id   AF-A0A954N8T1-F1
#
_cell.length_a   1.000
_cell.length_b   1.000
_cell.length_c   1.000
_cell.angle_alpha   90.00
_cell.angle_beta   90.00
_cell.angle_gamma   90.00
#
_symmetry.space_group_name_H-M   'P 1'
#
loop_
_entity.id
_entity.type
_entity.pdbx_description
1 polymer ?
#
loop_
_entity_poly.entity_id
_entity_poly.type
_entity_poly.pdbx_seq_one_letter_code
_entity_poly.pdbx_strand_id
1 'polypeptide(L)'
;MDRSRFDRFDDPGDRLPALVRNLQIIVGSLTTGALTFLIIAIIKSVFIDEGVERGEMELMAYLAFGFATVALVARAVVPHIVTLAGRRHIIRRESSSGLVAISTDKRSRPVPVIDALLNLYVTRTIIGAAIIEGAAFFALVVAIIEQQRYCLMLGGVMIIGIALHFPTRARVTQWLETQQMMLKEERQLLAQRGL
;
A
#
# COMPACT_ATOMS: atom_id res chain seq x y z
N MET A 1 4.57 9.50 -41.55
CA MET A 1 4.32 9.34 -40.10
C MET A 1 4.81 7.97 -39.69
N ASP A 2 5.89 7.91 -38.92
CA ASP A 2 6.60 6.68 -38.57
C ASP A 2 5.93 5.99 -37.36
N ARG A 3 5.30 4.83 -37.60
CA ARG A 3 4.61 4.03 -36.57
C ARG A 3 5.58 3.35 -35.60
N SER A 4 6.84 3.15 -35.98
CA SER A 4 7.83 2.44 -35.16
C SER A 4 8.23 3.21 -33.90
N ARG A 5 8.02 4.53 -33.87
CA ARG A 5 8.28 5.37 -32.69
C ARG A 5 7.23 5.23 -31.59
N PHE A 6 6.01 4.80 -31.93
CA PHE A 6 4.95 4.58 -30.94
C PHE A 6 5.01 3.20 -30.29
N ASP A 7 5.50 2.17 -31.00
CA ASP A 7 5.59 0.80 -30.46
C ASP A 7 6.69 0.65 -29.40
N ARG A 8 7.67 1.57 -29.35
CA ARG A 8 8.77 1.52 -28.36
C ARG A 8 8.34 1.86 -26.94
N PHE A 9 7.18 2.48 -26.73
CA PHE A 9 6.67 2.85 -25.39
C PHE A 9 5.82 1.74 -24.73
N ASP A 10 5.64 0.62 -25.40
CA ASP A 10 4.85 -0.51 -24.91
C ASP A 10 5.69 -1.65 -24.32
N ASP A 11 7.01 -1.48 -24.17
CA ASP A 11 7.82 -2.41 -23.38
C ASP A 11 7.43 -2.27 -21.89
N PRO A 12 6.89 -3.33 -21.25
CA PRO A 12 6.54 -3.31 -19.83
C PRO A 12 7.71 -2.89 -18.93
N GLY A 13 8.95 -3.10 -19.38
CA GLY A 13 10.17 -2.71 -18.69
C GLY A 13 10.28 -1.20 -18.45
N ASP A 14 9.78 -0.38 -19.37
CA ASP A 14 9.92 1.08 -19.30
C ASP A 14 8.94 1.75 -18.31
N ARG A 15 7.80 1.09 -18.04
CA ARG A 15 6.77 1.60 -17.13
C ARG A 15 7.09 1.35 -15.66
N LEU A 16 7.82 0.27 -15.37
CA LEU A 16 8.18 -0.13 -14.02
C LEU A 16 8.97 0.97 -13.25
N PRO A 17 10.02 1.60 -13.82
CA PRO A 17 10.70 2.73 -13.19
C PRO A 17 9.78 3.89 -12.83
N ALA A 18 8.89 4.27 -13.74
CA ALA A 18 7.97 5.39 -13.54
C ALA A 18 6.94 5.08 -12.44
N LEU A 19 6.38 3.87 -12.43
CA LEU A 19 5.44 3.42 -11.42
C LEU A 19 6.08 3.34 -10.04
N VAL A 20 7.28 2.75 -9.95
CA VAL A 20 8.03 2.69 -8.68
C VAL A 20 8.29 4.10 -8.15
N ARG A 21 8.72 5.03 -9.01
CA ARG A 21 8.93 6.42 -8.60
C ARG A 21 7.64 7.07 -8.09
N ASN A 22 6.51 6.88 -8.78
CA ASN A 22 5.23 7.43 -8.33
C ASN A 22 4.83 6.86 -6.96
N LEU A 23 5.03 5.56 -6.75
CA LEU A 23 4.72 4.92 -5.48
C LEU A 23 5.66 5.39 -4.35
N GLN A 24 6.94 5.62 -4.66
CA GLN A 24 7.91 6.23 -3.74
C GLN A 24 7.50 7.65 -3.33
N ILE A 25 7.00 8.45 -4.27
CA ILE A 25 6.48 9.80 -3.98
C ILE A 25 5.28 9.72 -3.04
N ILE A 26 4.32 8.83 -3.32
CA ILE A 26 3.13 8.67 -2.47
C ILE A 26 3.51 8.21 -1.07
N VAL A 27 4.27 7.12 -0.94
CA VAL A 27 4.69 6.62 0.38
C VAL A 27 5.58 7.64 1.11
N GLY A 28 6.44 8.34 0.37
CA GLY A 28 7.26 9.43 0.88
C GLY A 28 6.44 10.61 1.41
N SER A 29 5.35 10.99 0.73
CA SER A 29 4.47 12.06 1.20
C SER A 29 3.70 11.67 2.47
N LEU A 30 3.21 10.42 2.55
CA LEU A 30 2.54 9.91 3.76
C LEU A 30 3.51 9.89 4.96
N THR A 31 4.73 9.40 4.73
CA THR A 31 5.78 9.36 5.76
C THR A 31 6.17 10.77 6.22
N THR A 32 6.33 11.70 5.28
CA THR A 32 6.67 13.10 5.59
C THR A 32 5.57 13.77 6.41
N GLY A 33 4.30 13.55 6.06
CA GLY A 33 3.16 14.10 6.82
C GLY A 33 3.15 13.63 8.28
N ALA A 34 3.32 12.32 8.50
CA ALA A 34 3.40 11.76 9.85
C ALA A 34 4.63 12.27 10.61
N LEU A 35 5.78 12.43 9.93
CA LEU A 35 7.00 13.01 10.52
C LEU A 35 6.81 14.46 10.94
N THR A 36 6.13 15.29 10.14
CA THR A 36 5.79 16.67 10.51
C THR A 36 4.95 16.71 11.78
N PHE A 37 3.95 15.84 11.91
CA PHE A 37 3.16 15.74 13.14
C PHE A 37 3.98 15.26 14.33
N LEU A 38 4.92 14.33 14.12
CA LEU A 38 5.84 13.89 15.18
C LEU A 38 6.69 15.06 15.69
N ILE A 39 7.22 15.89 14.79
CA ILE A 39 8.00 17.08 15.16
C ILE A 39 7.13 18.04 15.97
N ILE A 40 5.89 18.30 15.56
CA ILE A 40 4.95 19.15 16.31
C ILE A 40 4.69 18.56 17.71
N ALA A 41 4.45 17.25 17.80
CA ALA A 41 4.22 16.56 19.06
C ALA A 41 5.44 16.65 19.99
N ILE A 42 6.66 16.47 19.47
CA ILE A 42 7.90 16.66 20.22
C ILE A 42 7.99 18.09 20.73
N ILE A 43 7.80 19.08 19.85
CA ILE A 43 7.92 20.50 20.21
C ILE A 43 6.95 20.83 21.35
N LYS A 44 5.68 20.42 21.22
CA LYS A 44 4.68 20.65 22.27
C LYS A 44 5.10 19.97 23.58
N SER A 45 5.50 18.69 23.52
CA SER A 45 5.82 17.91 24.72
C SER A 45 7.09 18.33 25.46
N VAL A 46 8.04 19.00 24.77
CA VAL A 46 9.35 19.36 25.34
C VAL A 46 9.44 20.84 25.70
N PHE A 47 8.85 21.73 24.89
CA PHE A 47 9.04 23.18 25.05
C PHE A 47 7.82 23.89 25.63
N ILE A 48 6.64 23.28 25.55
CA ILE A 48 5.38 23.87 26.02
C ILE A 48 4.90 23.02 27.20
N ASP A 49 5.71 22.96 28.26
CA ASP A 49 5.36 22.30 29.53
C ASP A 49 4.37 23.23 30.26
N GLU A 50 3.12 23.25 29.79
CA GLU A 50 2.01 23.72 30.61
C GLU A 50 1.95 22.73 31.77
N GLY A 51 2.10 23.21 33.02
CA GLY A 51 2.18 22.39 34.23
C GLY A 51 0.91 21.58 34.56
N VAL A 52 0.39 20.85 33.58
CA VAL A 52 -0.71 19.91 33.65
C VAL A 52 -0.23 18.77 34.53
N GLU A 53 -0.90 18.61 35.66
CA GLU A 53 -0.68 17.46 36.53
C GLU A 53 -0.87 16.18 35.72
N ARG A 54 0.21 15.39 35.60
CA ARG A 54 0.21 14.13 34.88
C ARG A 54 -0.64 13.11 35.67
N GLY A 55 -1.95 13.16 35.44
CA GLY A 55 -2.91 12.23 36.01
C GLY A 55 -2.73 10.81 35.46
N GLU A 56 -3.30 9.85 36.19
CA GLU A 56 -3.36 8.42 35.87
C GLU A 56 -3.64 8.19 34.38
N MET A 57 -3.01 7.16 33.78
CA MET A 57 -3.08 6.86 32.34
C MET A 57 -4.47 7.10 31.77
N GLU A 58 -4.58 8.18 31.00
CA GLU A 58 -5.84 8.65 30.45
C GLU A 58 -6.34 7.67 29.39
N LEU A 59 -7.67 7.53 29.31
CA LEU A 59 -8.35 6.54 28.46
C LEU A 59 -7.89 6.58 26.99
N MET A 60 -7.45 7.72 26.45
CA MET A 60 -7.07 7.80 25.04
C MET A 60 -5.73 7.12 24.76
N ALA A 61 -4.80 7.08 25.71
CA ALA A 61 -3.56 6.32 25.56
C ALA A 61 -3.87 4.83 25.30
N TYR A 62 -4.77 4.23 26.09
CA TYR A 62 -5.20 2.84 25.86
C TYR A 62 -5.88 2.65 24.51
N LEU A 63 -6.70 3.62 24.08
CA LEU A 63 -7.31 3.60 22.76
C LEU A 63 -6.26 3.69 21.65
N ALA A 64 -5.20 4.48 21.82
CA ALA A 64 -4.10 4.59 20.85
C ALA A 64 -3.36 3.25 20.68
N PHE A 65 -3.04 2.57 21.78
CA PHE A 65 -2.44 1.24 21.72
C PHE A 65 -3.38 0.19 21.10
N GLY A 66 -4.66 0.21 21.46
CA GLY A 66 -5.68 -0.66 20.86
C GLY A 66 -5.79 -0.43 19.35
N PHE A 67 -5.89 0.83 18.93
CA PHE A 67 -5.98 1.20 17.52
C PHE A 67 -4.72 0.82 16.73
N ALA A 68 -3.53 1.06 17.29
CA ALA A 68 -2.28 0.64 16.67
C ALA A 68 -2.20 -0.89 16.51
N THR A 69 -2.64 -1.64 17.52
CA THR A 69 -2.70 -3.11 17.47
C THR A 69 -3.63 -3.59 16.35
N VAL A 70 -4.84 -3.04 16.28
CA VAL A 70 -5.81 -3.37 15.22
C VAL A 70 -5.26 -2.98 13.85
N ALA A 71 -4.63 -1.82 13.72
CA ALA A 71 -4.03 -1.37 12.47
C ALA A 71 -2.90 -2.31 12.01
N LEU A 72 -2.07 -2.82 12.91
CA LEU A 72 -1.03 -3.81 12.57
C LEU A 72 -1.63 -5.12 12.04
N VAL A 73 -2.70 -5.61 12.67
CA VAL A 73 -3.43 -6.80 12.18
C VAL A 73 -4.07 -6.51 10.82
N ALA A 74 -4.77 -5.38 10.68
CA ALA A 74 -5.41 -4.97 9.44
C ALA A 74 -4.39 -4.83 8.30
N ARG A 75 -3.19 -4.31 8.59
CA ARG A 75 -2.10 -4.21 7.62
C ARG A 75 -1.61 -5.57 7.11
N ALA A 76 -1.64 -6.63 7.93
CA ALA A 76 -1.30 -7.97 7.48
C ALA A 76 -2.41 -8.59 6.61
N VAL A 77 -3.67 -8.36 7.00
CA VAL A 77 -4.83 -9.03 6.39
C VAL A 77 -5.32 -8.33 5.12
N VAL A 78 -5.53 -7.01 5.17
CA VAL A 78 -6.19 -6.25 4.10
C VAL A 78 -5.40 -6.29 2.78
N PRO A 79 -4.08 -6.04 2.73
CA PRO A 79 -3.33 -6.15 1.48
C PRO A 79 -3.39 -7.56 0.88
N HIS A 80 -3.46 -8.61 1.73
CA HIS A 80 -3.58 -9.98 1.27
C HIS A 80 -4.94 -10.23 0.59
N ILE A 81 -6.04 -9.80 1.22
CA ILE A 81 -7.39 -9.87 0.64
C ILE A 81 -7.45 -9.13 -0.69
N VAL A 82 -6.89 -7.91 -0.76
CA VAL A 82 -6.83 -7.12 -2.00
C VAL A 82 -6.09 -7.88 -3.10
N THR A 83 -4.95 -8.50 -2.79
CA THR A 83 -4.21 -9.29 -3.79
C THR A 83 -4.97 -10.52 -4.28
N LEU A 84 -5.65 -11.24 -3.38
CA LEU A 84 -6.47 -12.40 -3.75
C LEU A 84 -7.67 -12.00 -4.62
N ALA A 85 -8.38 -10.94 -4.24
CA ALA A 85 -9.50 -10.41 -5.01
C ALA A 85 -9.03 -9.93 -6.40
N GLY A 86 -7.93 -9.16 -6.45
CA GLY A 86 -7.37 -8.65 -7.70
C GLY A 86 -6.95 -9.76 -8.67
N ARG A 87 -6.34 -10.84 -8.18
CA ARG A 87 -6.00 -12.01 -9.02
C ARG A 87 -7.22 -12.69 -9.62
N ARG A 88 -8.27 -12.91 -8.83
CA ARG A 88 -9.53 -13.49 -9.33
C ARG A 88 -10.15 -12.62 -10.42
N HIS A 89 -10.06 -11.29 -10.29
CA HIS A 89 -10.51 -10.37 -11.33
C HIS A 89 -9.69 -10.49 -12.62
N ILE A 90 -8.37 -10.68 -12.54
CA ILE A 90 -7.51 -10.87 -13.71
C ILE A 90 -7.89 -12.15 -14.47
N ILE A 91 -8.02 -13.28 -13.77
CA ILE A 91 -8.37 -14.57 -14.37
C ILE A 91 -9.75 -14.51 -15.04
N ARG A 92 -10.76 -13.97 -14.35
CA ARG A 92 -12.12 -13.86 -14.89
C ARG A 92 -12.18 -13.02 -16.17
N ARG A 93 -11.37 -11.96 -16.25
CA ARG A 93 -11.32 -11.07 -17.41
C ARG A 93 -10.70 -11.77 -18.63
N GLU A 94 -9.69 -12.60 -18.39
CA GLU A 94 -9.05 -13.42 -19.42
C GLU A 94 -10.02 -14.47 -19.98
N SER A 95 -10.71 -15.24 -19.11
CA SER A 95 -11.71 -16.24 -19.55
C SER A 95 -12.86 -15.61 -20.35
N SER A 96 -13.30 -14.40 -19.97
CA SER A 96 -14.39 -13.71 -20.68
C SER A 96 -13.96 -13.19 -22.06
N SER A 97 -12.66 -12.96 -22.27
CA SER A 97 -12.14 -12.44 -23.54
C SER A 97 -12.14 -13.51 -24.65
N GLY A 98 -12.11 -14.80 -24.28
CA GLY A 98 -12.21 -15.91 -25.22
C GLY A 98 -13.60 -16.12 -25.84
N LEU A 99 -14.68 -15.77 -25.12
CA LEU A 99 -16.07 -15.92 -25.60
C LEU A 99 -16.65 -14.66 -26.28
N VAL A 100 -16.08 -13.48 -26.04
CA VAL A 100 -16.64 -12.18 -26.48
C VAL A 100 -15.78 -11.53 -27.57
N ALA A 101 -15.19 -12.33 -28.47
CA ALA A 101 -14.51 -11.82 -29.67
C ALA A 101 -15.48 -11.29 -30.76
N ILE A 102 -16.80 -11.26 -30.50
CA ILE A 102 -17.83 -10.81 -31.46
C ILE A 102 -18.27 -9.35 -31.19
N SER A 103 -17.78 -8.69 -30.13
CA SER A 103 -18.07 -7.27 -29.88
C SER A 103 -17.11 -6.38 -30.68
N THR A 104 -17.62 -5.74 -31.72
CA THR A 104 -16.93 -4.88 -32.72
C THR A 104 -16.29 -3.59 -32.18
N ASP A 105 -16.08 -3.45 -30.88
CA ASP A 105 -15.44 -2.25 -30.31
C ASP A 105 -13.91 -2.34 -30.38
N LYS A 106 -13.36 -1.87 -31.50
CA LYS A 106 -11.92 -1.81 -31.83
C LYS A 106 -11.04 -1.07 -30.81
N ARG A 107 -11.59 -0.49 -29.74
CA ARG A 107 -10.83 0.27 -28.73
C ARG A 107 -10.41 -0.53 -27.50
N SER A 108 -10.95 -1.72 -27.27
CA SER A 108 -10.58 -2.54 -26.12
C SER A 108 -9.34 -3.39 -26.43
N ARG A 109 -8.16 -2.76 -26.49
CA ARG A 109 -6.90 -3.54 -26.52
C ARG A 109 -6.81 -4.36 -25.22
N PRO A 110 -6.47 -5.66 -25.31
CA PRO A 110 -6.28 -6.48 -24.12
C PRO A 110 -5.19 -5.86 -23.25
N VAL A 111 -5.53 -5.54 -22.00
CA VAL A 111 -4.57 -5.00 -21.03
C VAL A 111 -3.56 -6.12 -20.72
N PRO A 112 -2.24 -5.88 -20.89
CA PRO A 112 -1.22 -6.85 -20.52
C PRO A 112 -1.38 -7.30 -19.05
N VAL A 113 -1.29 -8.60 -18.79
CA VAL A 113 -1.41 -9.17 -17.42
C VAL A 113 -0.44 -8.50 -16.44
N ILE A 114 0.74 -8.12 -16.93
CA ILE A 114 1.77 -7.44 -16.13
C ILE A 114 1.31 -6.05 -15.65
N ASP A 115 0.58 -5.30 -16.47
CA ASP A 115 0.03 -3.99 -16.10
C ASP A 115 -1.05 -4.14 -15.01
N ALA A 116 -1.88 -5.19 -15.10
CA ALA A 116 -2.89 -5.48 -14.08
C ALA A 116 -2.26 -5.85 -12.73
N LEU A 117 -1.19 -6.66 -12.74
CA LEU A 117 -0.43 -6.98 -11.53
C LEU A 117 0.27 -5.75 -10.94
N LEU A 118 0.87 -4.90 -11.78
CA LEU A 118 1.49 -3.65 -11.35
C LEU A 118 0.50 -2.74 -10.64
N ASN A 119 -0.70 -2.55 -11.21
CA ASN A 119 -1.76 -1.77 -10.57
C ASN A 119 -2.20 -2.38 -9.23
N LEU A 120 -2.29 -3.71 -9.16
CA LEU A 120 -2.61 -4.41 -7.92
C LEU A 120 -1.53 -4.20 -6.84
N TYR A 121 -0.24 -4.15 -7.21
CA TYR A 121 0.85 -3.80 -6.30
C TYR A 121 0.74 -2.36 -5.79
N VAL A 122 0.39 -1.42 -6.66
CA VAL A 122 0.19 -0.01 -6.27
C VAL A 122 -0.92 0.07 -5.22
N THR A 123 -2.10 -0.48 -5.51
CA THR A 123 -3.25 -0.45 -4.61
C THR A 123 -2.94 -1.09 -3.25
N ARG A 124 -2.34 -2.30 -3.23
CA ARG A 124 -2.03 -2.97 -1.95
C ARG A 124 -1.02 -2.18 -1.11
N THR A 125 -0.07 -1.51 -1.77
CA THR A 125 1.00 -0.76 -1.07
C THR A 125 0.45 0.53 -0.48
N ILE A 126 -0.39 1.26 -1.23
CA ILE A 126 -1.05 2.48 -0.74
C ILE A 126 -1.95 2.15 0.46
N ILE A 127 -2.79 1.11 0.35
CA ILE A 127 -3.66 0.68 1.45
C ILE A 127 -2.85 0.27 2.67
N GLY A 128 -1.80 -0.54 2.49
CA GLY A 128 -0.94 -0.97 3.60
C GLY A 128 -0.20 0.18 4.28
N ALA A 129 0.22 1.21 3.53
CA ALA A 129 0.85 2.40 4.09
C ALA A 129 -0.15 3.26 4.87
N ALA A 130 -1.32 3.53 4.28
CA ALA A 130 -2.37 4.35 4.88
C ALA A 130 -2.90 3.79 6.22
N ILE A 131 -2.98 2.46 6.34
CA ILE A 131 -3.40 1.82 7.60
C ILE A 131 -2.42 2.12 8.75
N ILE A 132 -1.11 1.97 8.51
CA ILE A 132 -0.11 2.30 9.54
C ILE A 132 -0.07 3.80 9.80
N GLU A 133 -0.12 4.61 8.74
CA GLU A 133 -0.12 6.07 8.84
C GLU A 133 -1.27 6.59 9.70
N GLY A 134 -2.49 6.07 9.50
CA GLY A 134 -3.64 6.43 10.33
C GLY A 134 -3.40 6.15 11.82
N ALA A 135 -2.78 5.02 12.14
CA ALA A 135 -2.42 4.68 13.53
C ALA A 135 -1.27 5.52 14.09
N ALA A 136 -0.27 5.86 13.27
CA ALA A 136 0.77 6.80 13.64
C ALA A 136 0.18 8.17 13.98
N PHE A 137 -0.68 8.72 13.10
CA PHE A 137 -1.34 10.00 13.34
C PHE A 137 -2.19 9.98 14.59
N PHE A 138 -3.00 8.94 14.79
CA PHE A 138 -3.85 8.85 15.97
C PHE A 138 -3.01 8.85 17.26
N ALA A 139 -1.93 8.05 17.32
CA ALA A 139 -1.02 8.02 18.45
C ALA A 139 -0.36 9.39 18.71
N LEU A 140 0.01 10.12 17.65
CA LEU A 140 0.61 11.46 17.78
C LEU A 140 -0.40 12.52 18.22
N VAL A 141 -1.65 12.43 17.77
CA VAL A 141 -2.73 13.31 18.23
C VAL A 141 -2.98 13.09 19.73
N VAL A 142 -3.06 11.83 20.17
CA VAL A 142 -3.18 11.50 21.61
C VAL A 142 -1.97 12.00 22.39
N ALA A 143 -0.74 11.84 21.86
CA ALA A 143 0.46 12.36 22.49
C ALA A 143 0.43 13.90 22.63
N ILE A 144 -0.16 14.61 21.67
CA ILE A 144 -0.35 16.07 21.73
C ILE A 144 -1.40 16.45 22.78
N ILE A 145 -2.49 15.70 22.90
CA ILE A 145 -3.62 16.02 23.80
C ILE A 145 -3.24 15.70 25.25
N GLU A 146 -2.84 14.44 25.52
CA GLU A 146 -2.60 13.94 26.87
C GLU A 146 -1.15 14.15 27.35
N GLN A 147 -0.27 14.64 26.47
CA GLN A 147 1.16 14.85 26.75
C GLN A 147 1.91 13.58 27.21
N GLN A 148 1.38 12.40 26.89
CA GLN A 148 1.96 11.11 27.28
C GLN A 148 3.12 10.68 26.36
N ARG A 149 4.31 10.49 26.95
CA ARG A 149 5.53 10.11 26.21
C ARG A 149 5.44 8.75 25.51
N TYR A 150 4.65 7.82 26.06
CA TYR A 150 4.47 6.49 25.47
C TYR A 150 3.74 6.56 24.11
N CYS A 151 2.75 7.46 23.97
CA CYS A 151 2.05 7.69 22.71
C CYS A 151 2.96 8.31 21.65
N LEU A 152 3.90 9.18 22.07
CA LEU A 152 4.93 9.72 21.19
C LEU A 152 5.87 8.62 20.66
N MET A 153 6.33 7.72 21.55
CA MET A 153 7.14 6.56 21.16
C MET A 153 6.38 5.65 20.20
N LEU A 154 5.11 5.36 20.49
CA LEU A 154 4.24 4.56 19.63
C LEU A 154 4.11 5.18 18.23
N GLY A 155 3.81 6.48 18.15
CA GLY A 155 3.76 7.21 16.88
C GLY A 155 5.07 7.13 16.09
N GLY A 156 6.21 7.31 16.77
CA GLY A 156 7.54 7.16 16.18
C GLY A 156 7.81 5.75 15.63
N VAL A 157 7.49 4.70 16.40
CA VAL A 157 7.62 3.30 15.96
C VAL A 157 6.75 3.03 14.74
N MET A 158 5.52 3.53 14.71
CA MET A 158 4.62 3.37 13.56
C MET A 158 5.17 4.07 12.31
N ILE A 159 5.72 5.28 12.43
CA ILE A 159 6.39 5.99 11.32
C ILE A 159 7.57 5.18 10.76
N ILE A 160 8.41 4.62 11.63
CA ILE A 160 9.51 3.73 11.20
C ILE A 160 8.92 2.53 10.44
N GLY A 161 7.79 1.98 10.91
CA GLY A 161 7.05 0.93 10.23
C GLY A 161 6.59 1.27 8.81
N ILE A 162 6.23 2.54 8.54
CA ILE A 162 5.92 3.05 7.19
C ILE A 162 7.21 3.09 6.35
N ALA A 163 8.27 3.69 6.90
CA ALA A 163 9.55 3.87 6.22
C ALA A 163 10.19 2.52 5.82
N LEU A 164 10.10 1.50 6.67
CA LEU A 164 10.60 0.15 6.35
C LEU A 164 9.88 -0.51 5.16
N HIS A 165 8.69 -0.03 4.81
CA HIS A 165 7.90 -0.50 3.67
C HIS A 165 8.10 0.32 2.40
N PHE A 166 9.17 1.13 2.35
CA PHE A 166 9.48 1.91 1.17
C PHE A 166 9.54 1.01 -0.09
N PRO A 167 8.84 1.40 -1.17
CA PRO A 167 8.79 0.61 -2.39
C PRO A 167 10.12 0.73 -3.13
N THR A 168 10.81 -0.40 -3.30
CA THR A 168 12.05 -0.48 -4.08
C THR A 168 11.80 -1.30 -5.34
N ARG A 169 12.59 -1.05 -6.40
CA ARG A 169 12.49 -1.80 -7.66
C ARG A 169 12.58 -3.31 -7.41
N ALA A 170 13.54 -3.74 -6.59
CA ALA A 170 13.76 -5.15 -6.25
C ALA A 170 12.54 -5.80 -5.57
N ARG A 171 11.87 -5.08 -4.65
CA ARG A 171 10.65 -5.60 -3.98
C ARG A 171 9.48 -5.73 -4.96
N VAL A 172 9.34 -4.80 -5.90
CA VAL A 172 8.30 -4.86 -6.93
C VAL A 172 8.54 -6.01 -7.88
N THR A 173 9.76 -6.18 -8.40
CA THR A 173 10.09 -7.27 -9.32
C THR A 173 9.91 -8.63 -8.66
N GLN A 174 10.44 -8.83 -7.45
CA GLN A 174 10.29 -10.07 -6.70
C GLN A 174 8.81 -10.42 -6.47
N TRP A 175 7.99 -9.41 -6.13
CA TRP A 175 6.56 -9.63 -5.97
C TRP A 175 5.88 -10.01 -7.29
N LEU A 176 6.20 -9.31 -8.39
CA LEU A 176 5.63 -9.60 -9.72
C LEU A 176 5.94 -11.03 -10.14
N GLU A 177 7.19 -11.47 -10.01
CA GLU A 177 7.62 -12.84 -10.31
C GLU A 177 6.81 -13.86 -9.50
N THR A 178 6.67 -13.60 -8.19
CA THR A 178 5.87 -14.45 -7.29
C THR A 178 4.41 -14.55 -7.76
N GLN A 179 3.78 -13.43 -8.11
CA GLN A 179 2.40 -13.45 -8.58
C GLN A 179 2.24 -14.10 -9.95
N GLN A 180 3.21 -13.93 -10.85
CA GLN A 180 3.20 -14.59 -12.16
C GLN A 180 3.30 -16.11 -12.02
N MET A 181 4.16 -16.62 -11.12
CA MET A 181 4.23 -18.05 -10.83
C MET A 181 2.90 -18.58 -10.30
N MET A 182 2.31 -17.91 -9.30
CA MET A 182 1.02 -18.33 -8.73
C MET A 182 -0.12 -18.29 -9.76
N LEU A 183 -0.13 -17.32 -10.68
CA LEU A 183 -1.12 -17.27 -11.77
C LEU A 183 -0.92 -18.39 -12.78
N LYS A 184 0.32 -18.75 -13.11
CA LYS A 184 0.61 -19.89 -13.99
C LYS A 184 0.14 -21.21 -13.38
N GLU A 185 0.41 -21.43 -12.10
CA GLU A 185 -0.06 -22.62 -11.36
C GLU A 185 -1.59 -22.69 -11.34
N GLU A 186 -2.27 -21.59 -11.02
CA GLU A 186 -3.73 -21.53 -10.99
C GLU A 186 -4.35 -21.82 -12.36
N ARG A 187 -3.73 -21.32 -13.45
CA ARG A 187 -4.14 -21.64 -14.83
C ARG A 187 -3.96 -23.12 -15.16
N GLN A 188 -2.85 -23.73 -14.75
CA GLN A 188 -2.63 -25.16 -14.96
C GLN A 188 -3.66 -26.01 -14.21
N LEU A 189 -4.02 -25.61 -12.99
CA LEU A 189 -5.06 -26.28 -12.22
C LEU A 189 -6.45 -26.15 -12.86
N LEU A 190 -6.78 -24.99 -13.43
CA LEU A 190 -8.03 -24.80 -14.17
C LEU A 190 -8.08 -25.67 -15.44
N ALA A 191 -6.98 -25.69 -16.21
CA ALA A 191 -6.87 -26.53 -17.41
C ALA A 191 -7.00 -28.02 -17.08
N GLN A 192 -6.44 -28.49 -15.97
CA GLN A 192 -6.59 -29.87 -15.50
C GLN A 192 -8.04 -30.21 -15.08
N ARG A 193 -8.81 -29.21 -14.64
CA ARG A 193 -10.22 -29.38 -14.24
C ARG A 193 -11.20 -29.32 -15.42
N GLY A 194 -10.71 -29.06 -16.64
CA GLY A 194 -11.57 -28.90 -17.82
C GLY A 194 -12.48 -27.67 -17.75
N LEU A 195 -12.06 -26.64 -16.99
CA LEU A 195 -12.68 -25.31 -16.93
C LEU A 195 -11.85 -24.32 -17.74
#